data_AF-A0A0D0DRF5-F1
#
_entry.id   AF-A0A0D0DRF5-F1
#
_cell.length_a   1.000
_cell.length_b   1.000
_cell.length_c   1.000
_cell.angle_alpha   90.00
_cell.angle_beta   90.00
_cell.angle_gamma   90.00
#
_symmetry.space_group_name_H-M   'P 1'
#
loop_
_entity.id
_entity.type
_entity.pdbx_description
1 polymer ?
#
loop_
_entity_poly.entity_id
_entity_poly.type
_entity_poly.pdbx_seq_one_letter_code
_entity_poly.pdbx_strand_id
1 'polypeptide(L)' 'MKHERWHICLLIDNFSGHKILYELLNIDLELNEPNMTALVQPCDVGIIHCIKAHYCRSFCQCTVDMDKLCGN' A
#
# COMPACT_ATOMS: atom_id res chain seq x y z
N MET A 1 7.14 -30.31 -18.01
CA MET A 1 5.90 -29.72 -17.44
C MET A 1 5.99 -28.22 -17.64
N LYS A 2 4.95 -27.61 -18.22
CA LYS A 2 4.95 -26.24 -18.75
C LYS A 2 4.92 -25.21 -17.62
N HIS A 3 6.06 -24.60 -17.30
CA HIS A 3 6.14 -23.41 -16.42
C HIS A 3 5.69 -22.11 -17.13
N GLU A 4 5.13 -22.20 -18.33
CA GLU A 4 4.88 -21.05 -19.21
C GLU A 4 3.51 -20.36 -19.04
N ARG A 5 2.71 -20.72 -18.04
CA ARG A 5 1.29 -20.29 -18.07
C ARG A 5 0.98 -19.03 -17.29
N TRP A 6 1.77 -18.68 -16.27
CA TRP A 6 1.43 -17.57 -15.38
C TRP A 6 2.49 -16.50 -15.53
N HIS A 7 2.08 -15.43 -16.18
CA HIS A 7 2.82 -14.18 -16.28
C HIS A 7 2.19 -13.21 -15.28
N ILE A 8 3.03 -12.62 -14.42
CA ILE A 8 2.59 -11.80 -13.28
C ILE A 8 3.04 -10.37 -13.54
N CYS A 9 2.11 -9.43 -13.51
CA CYS A 9 2.45 -8.02 -13.39
C CYS A 9 2.60 -7.67 -11.91
N LEU A 10 3.81 -7.27 -11.51
CA LEU A 10 4.12 -6.85 -10.16
C LEU A 10 4.24 -5.32 -10.12
N LEU A 11 3.20 -4.67 -9.58
CA LEU A 11 3.18 -3.24 -9.33
C LEU A 11 3.86 -2.95 -7.98
N ILE A 12 4.92 -2.16 -7.98
CA ILE A 12 5.60 -1.71 -6.76
C ILE A 12 5.98 -0.24 -6.82
N ASP A 13 6.25 0.37 -5.67
CA ASP A 13 6.74 1.75 -5.63
C ASP A 13 8.19 1.86 -6.13
N ASN A 14 8.64 3.08 -6.41
CA ASN A 14 9.99 3.35 -6.91
C ASN A 14 11.03 3.42 -5.78
N PHE A 15 10.84 2.69 -4.68
CA PHE A 15 11.80 2.66 -3.59
C PHE A 15 13.12 2.04 -4.05
N SER A 16 14.25 2.66 -3.71
CA SER A 16 15.58 2.25 -4.19
C SER A 16 15.97 0.83 -3.76
N GLY A 17 15.38 0.30 -2.68
CA GLY A 17 15.55 -1.08 -2.25
C GLY A 17 14.87 -2.13 -3.14
N HIS A 18 14.00 -1.71 -4.06
CA HIS A 18 13.35 -2.59 -5.03
C HIS A 18 14.11 -2.73 -6.35
N LYS A 19 15.31 -2.15 -6.47
CA LYS A 19 16.15 -2.34 -7.64
C LYS A 19 16.65 -3.78 -7.71
N ILE A 20 16.21 -4.50 -8.72
CA ILE A 20 16.60 -5.88 -8.98
C ILE A 20 17.76 -5.89 -10.00
N LEU A 21 18.80 -6.70 -9.74
CA LEU A 21 20.00 -6.80 -10.58
C LEU A 21 19.98 -8.00 -11.55
N TYR A 22 18.89 -8.77 -11.57
CA TYR A 22 18.72 -9.97 -12.39
C TYR A 22 17.42 -9.91 -13.19
N GLU A 23 17.36 -10.68 -14.28
CA GLU A 23 16.18 -10.76 -15.13
C GLU A 23 15.12 -11.69 -14.53
N LEU A 24 13.87 -11.23 -14.55
CA LEU A 24 12.71 -12.00 -14.12
C LEU A 24 12.08 -12.68 -15.33
N LEU A 25 11.93 -14.00 -15.29
CA LEU A 25 11.48 -14.79 -16.45
C LEU A 25 9.97 -14.70 -16.72
N ASN A 26 9.16 -14.49 -15.69
CA ASN A 26 7.69 -14.54 -15.76
C ASN A 26 7.01 -13.39 -14.98
N ILE A 27 7.77 -12.36 -14.62
CA ILE A 27 7.28 -11.22 -13.84
C ILE A 27 7.64 -9.95 -14.57
N ASP A 28 6.63 -9.17 -14.94
CA ASP A 28 6.82 -7.80 -15.42
C ASP A 28 6.74 -6.87 -14.22
N LEU A 29 7.82 -6.13 -13.99
CA LEU A 29 7.91 -5.16 -12.91
C LEU A 29 7.46 -3.80 -13.42
N GLU A 30 6.34 -3.32 -12.90
CA GLU A 30 5.79 -2.02 -13.25
C GLU A 30 6.11 -1.02 -12.15
N LEU A 31 6.90 -0.01 -12.49
CA LEU A 31 7.29 1.08 -11.61
C LEU A 31 6.47 2.33 -11.96
N ASN A 32 6.04 3.03 -10.93
CA ASN A 32 5.30 4.26 -11.12
C ASN A 32 6.22 5.44 -11.45
N GLU A 33 5.72 6.34 -12.28
CA GLU A 33 6.29 7.67 -12.42
C GLU A 33 6.39 8.37 -11.06
N PRO A 34 7.38 9.26 -10.85
CA PRO A 34 7.52 10.01 -9.62
C PRO A 34 6.20 10.68 -9.21
N ASN A 35 5.86 10.58 -7.92
CA ASN A 35 4.63 11.15 -7.32
C ASN A 35 3.31 10.49 -7.73
N MET A 36 3.32 9.42 -8.53
CA MET A 36 2.10 8.71 -8.91
C MET A 36 1.72 7.58 -7.94
N THR A 37 2.61 7.23 -6.99
CA THR A 37 2.43 6.12 -6.04
C THR A 37 1.10 6.26 -5.28
N ALA A 38 0.87 7.41 -4.65
CA ALA A 38 -0.33 7.66 -3.85
C ALA A 38 -1.64 7.71 -4.66
N LEU A 39 -1.57 7.76 -6.00
CA LEU A 39 -2.73 7.84 -6.89
C LEU A 39 -3.04 6.51 -7.59
N VAL A 40 -2.01 5.72 -7.86
CA VAL A 40 -2.12 4.55 -8.75
C VAL A 40 -1.76 3.24 -8.03
N GLN A 41 -0.93 3.28 -6.98
CA GLN A 41 -0.58 2.05 -6.26
C GLN A 41 -1.77 1.52 -5.46
N PRO A 42 -2.24 0.29 -5.73
CA PRO A 42 -3.39 -0.29 -5.04
C PRO A 42 -3.19 -0.42 -3.53
N CYS A 43 -1.94 -0.63 -3.10
CA CYS A 43 -1.61 -0.72 -1.67
C CYS A 43 -1.85 0.62 -0.97
N ASP A 44 -1.39 1.74 -1.56
CA ASP A 44 -1.56 3.07 -0.99
C ASP A 44 -3.03 3.52 -1.01
N VAL A 45 -3.67 3.45 -2.18
CA VAL A 45 -5.04 3.95 -2.38
C VAL A 45 -6.08 3.07 -1.73
N GLY A 46 -5.83 1.76 -1.67
CA GLY A 46 -6.72 0.79 -1.06
C GLY A 46 -6.34 0.52 0.39
N ILE A 47 -5.43 -0.43 0.57
CA ILE A 47 -5.19 -1.08 1.87
C ILE A 47 -4.72 -0.07 2.92
N ILE A 48 -3.67 0.70 2.63
CA ILE A 48 -3.07 1.66 3.57
C ILE A 48 -4.06 2.79 3.87
N HIS A 49 -4.74 3.31 2.84
CA HIS A 49 -5.77 4.34 3.04
C HIS A 49 -6.87 3.86 3.99
N CYS A 50 -7.42 2.66 3.76
CA CYS A 50 -8.45 2.09 4.63
C CYS A 50 -7.95 1.91 6.07
N ILE A 51 -6.73 1.37 6.25
CA ILE A 51 -6.13 1.21 7.58
C ILE A 51 -6.01 2.56 8.29
N LYS A 52 -5.49 3.58 7.61
CA LYS A 52 -5.36 4.93 8.17
C LYS A 52 -6.72 5.52 8.56
N ALA A 53 -7.74 5.37 7.72
CA ALA A 53 -9.10 5.84 8.02
C ALA A 53 -9.69 5.15 9.26
N HIS A 54 -9.54 3.83 9.37
CA HIS A 54 -10.00 3.07 10.54
C HIS A 54 -9.24 3.44 11.81
N TYR A 55 -7.93 3.63 11.71
CA TYR A 55 -7.10 4.09 12.82
C TYR A 55 -7.55 5.47 13.30
N CYS A 56 -7.68 6.45 12.40
CA CYS A 56 -8.13 7.80 12.72
C CYS A 56 -9.50 7.80 13.40
N ARG A 57 -10.46 7.03 12.87
CA ARG A 57 -11.78 6.89 13.50
C ARG A 57 -11.68 6.37 14.93
N SER A 58 -10.90 5.31 15.12
CA SER A 58 -10.73 4.68 16.44
C SER A 58 -10.04 5.63 17.42
N PHE A 59 -9.03 6.35 16.96
CA PHE A 59 -8.32 7.35 17.74
C PHE A 59 -9.25 8.49 18.18
N CYS A 60 -10.02 9.07 17.26
CA CYS A 60 -11.00 10.11 17.57
C CYS A 60 -12.05 9.62 18.56
N GLN A 61 -12.51 8.38 18.43
CA GLN A 61 -13.47 7.79 19.36
C GLN A 61 -12.87 7.68 20.77
N CYS A 62 -11.63 7.18 20.90
CA CYS A 62 -10.92 7.16 22.18
C CYS A 62 -10.80 8.56 22.80
N THR A 63 -10.51 9.59 22.01
CA THR A 63 -10.45 10.97 22.50
C THR A 63 -11.80 11.45 23.03
N VAL A 64 -12.88 11.22 22.29
CA VAL A 64 -14.24 11.58 22.72
C VAL A 64 -14.63 10.84 24.00
N ASP A 65 -14.28 9.56 24.11
CA ASP A 65 -14.61 8.76 25.28
C ASP A 65 -13.79 9.20 26.50
N MET A 66 -12.52 9.58 26.33
CA MET A 66 -11.72 10.19 27.40
C MET A 66 -12.30 11.54 27.86
N ASP A 67 -12.76 12.39 26.94
CA ASP A 67 -13.37 13.68 27.29
C ASP A 67 -14.64 13.49 28.15
N LYS A 68 -15.49 12.52 27.78
CA LYS A 68 -16.67 12.13 28.57
C LYS A 68 -16.32 11.59 29.96
N LEU A 69 -15.20 10.87 30.09
CA LEU A 69 -14.73 10.33 31.38
C LEU A 69 -14.11 11.42 32.26
N CYS A 70 -13.50 12.43 31.66
CA CYS A 70 -12.86 13.55 32.37
C CYS A 70 -13.86 14.62 32.83
N GLY A 71 -15.05 14.68 32.24
CA GLY A 71 -16.21 15.41 32.76
C GLY A 71 -16.04 16.93 32.89
N ASN A 72 -16.73 17.64 31.99
CA ASN A 72 -17.76 18.59 32.44
C ASN A 72 -19.08 17.84 32.53
#